data_AF-A0A9X2ZC09-F1
#
_entry.id   AF-A0A9X2ZC09-F1
#
_cell.length_a   1.000
_cell.length_b   1.000
_cell.length_c   1.000
_cell.angle_alpha   90.00
_cell.angle_beta   90.00
_cell.angle_gamma   90.00
#
_symmetry.space_group_name_H-M   'P 1'
#
loop_
_entity.id
_entity.type
_entity.pdbx_description
1 polymer ?
#
loop_
_entity_poly.entity_id
_entity_poly.type
_entity_poly.pdbx_seq_one_letter_code
_entity_poly.pdbx_strand_id
1 'polypeptide(L)'
;MTDKEKMHFYKRERWYPNCKRYKVHYIFNEPWRYVLRVRPNMITHTKMVDGVLESEIARISNYITNHFLRNSMMKIAHGSAKYWRWIGNKELKYQNPLDNKQIHTIMDEYYKEIEYLNKEALHSKDKKYNGK
;
A
#
# COMPACT_ATOMS: atom_id res chain seq x y z
N MET A 1 21.28 -33.11 -4.74
CA MET A 1 21.02 -33.80 -3.47
C MET A 1 21.19 -35.28 -3.72
N THR A 2 22.27 -35.84 -3.23
CA THR A 2 22.65 -37.25 -3.45
C THR A 2 21.69 -38.15 -2.67
N ASP A 3 21.43 -39.38 -3.10
CA ASP A 3 20.47 -40.26 -2.40
C ASP A 3 20.87 -40.54 -0.94
N LYS A 4 22.18 -40.51 -0.65
CA LYS A 4 22.72 -40.55 0.72
C LYS A 4 22.27 -39.36 1.58
N GLU A 5 22.16 -38.17 0.99
CA GLU A 5 21.73 -36.96 1.72
C GLU A 5 20.24 -36.99 2.03
N LYS A 6 19.42 -37.60 1.17
CA LYS A 6 17.98 -37.73 1.38
C LYS A 6 17.64 -38.60 2.60
N MET A 7 18.46 -39.61 2.91
CA MET A 7 18.28 -40.47 4.08
C MET A 7 18.31 -39.72 5.41
N HIS A 8 18.89 -38.52 5.44
CA HIS A 8 19.01 -37.73 6.66
C HIS A 8 17.77 -36.87 6.94
N PHE A 9 16.75 -36.91 6.09
CA PHE A 9 15.52 -36.16 6.25
C PHE A 9 14.30 -37.08 6.22
N TYR A 10 13.28 -36.75 7.02
CA TYR A 10 11.97 -37.36 6.93
C TYR A 10 10.90 -36.33 6.57
N LYS A 11 9.88 -36.79 5.84
CA LYS A 11 8.75 -35.98 5.40
C LYS A 11 7.75 -35.85 6.55
N ARG A 12 7.40 -34.62 6.93
CA ARG A 12 6.35 -34.32 7.90
C ARG A 12 5.33 -33.36 7.31
N GLU A 13 4.06 -33.73 7.34
CA GLU A 13 2.97 -32.86 6.92
C GLU A 13 2.42 -32.11 8.13
N ARG A 14 2.26 -30.79 8.01
CA ARG A 14 1.69 -29.94 9.05
C ARG A 14 0.60 -29.07 8.46
N TRP A 15 -0.54 -28.98 9.15
CA TRP A 15 -1.56 -28.00 8.83
C TRP A 15 -1.03 -26.57 9.03
N TYR A 16 -1.14 -25.73 8.01
CA TYR A 16 -0.72 -24.33 8.07
C TYR A 16 -1.96 -23.42 8.12
N PRO A 17 -2.32 -22.88 9.31
CA PRO A 17 -3.58 -22.15 9.50
C PRO A 17 -3.74 -20.95 8.58
N ASN A 18 -2.68 -20.16 8.38
CA ASN A 18 -2.74 -18.91 7.63
C ASN A 18 -3.04 -19.10 6.14
N CYS A 19 -2.69 -20.26 5.56
CA CYS A 19 -3.03 -20.59 4.17
C CYS A 19 -4.07 -21.69 4.05
N LYS A 20 -4.63 -22.17 5.17
CA LYS A 20 -5.63 -23.26 5.24
C LYS A 20 -5.27 -24.47 4.36
N ARG A 21 -4.00 -24.89 4.42
CA ARG A 21 -3.51 -26.02 3.61
C ARG A 21 -2.44 -26.81 4.36
N TYR A 22 -2.30 -28.08 4.02
CA TYR A 22 -1.17 -28.88 4.47
C TYR A 22 0.10 -28.43 3.75
N LYS A 23 1.17 -28.24 4.53
CA LYS A 23 2.50 -27.95 4.02
C LYS A 23 3.44 -29.09 4.41
N VAL A 24 4.20 -29.56 3.43
CA VAL A 24 5.23 -30.56 3.62
C VAL A 24 6.49 -29.88 4.13
N HIS A 25 7.02 -30.37 5.25
CA HIS A 25 8.29 -29.98 5.82
C HIS A 25 9.24 -31.20 5.80
N TYR A 26 10.50 -30.99 5.45
CA TYR A 26 11.55 -31.99 5.60
C TYR A 26 12.33 -31.67 6.86
N ILE A 27 12.40 -32.62 7.79
CA ILE A 27 13.03 -32.45 9.09
C ILE A 27 14.23 -33.39 9.17
N PHE A 28 15.33 -32.93 9.76
CA PHE A 28 16.52 -33.77 9.98
C PHE A 28 16.23 -34.92 10.95
N ASN A 29 16.66 -36.13 10.61
CA ASN A 29 16.59 -37.29 11.50
C ASN A 29 17.58 -37.15 12.66
N GLU A 30 18.74 -36.55 12.41
CA GLU A 30 19.84 -36.41 13.36
C GLU A 30 20.17 -34.91 13.51
N PRO A 31 19.37 -34.14 14.26
CA PRO A 31 19.55 -32.69 14.36
C PRO A 31 20.90 -32.28 14.98
N TRP A 32 21.52 -33.14 15.78
CA TRP A 32 22.84 -32.91 16.38
C TRP A 32 24.00 -33.06 15.39
N ARG A 33 23.79 -33.72 14.25
CA ARG A 33 24.85 -33.99 13.26
C ARG A 33 25.14 -32.80 12.35
N TYR A 34 24.16 -31.91 12.19
CA TYR A 34 24.24 -30.79 11.26
C TYR A 34 24.39 -29.47 12.02
N VAL A 35 25.50 -28.77 11.75
CA VAL A 35 25.69 -27.39 12.22
C VAL A 35 25.40 -26.45 11.07
N LEU A 36 24.48 -25.50 11.28
CA LEU A 36 24.23 -24.43 10.32
C LEU A 36 25.51 -23.61 10.14
N ARG A 37 26.22 -23.84 9.05
CA ARG A 37 27.38 -23.03 8.70
C ARG A 37 26.91 -21.84 7.88
N VAL A 38 26.79 -20.68 8.52
CA VAL A 38 26.68 -19.41 7.81
C VAL A 38 28.04 -19.14 7.19
N ARG A 39 28.23 -19.53 5.92
CA ARG A 39 29.32 -18.97 5.13
C ARG A 39 28.92 -17.53 4.84
N PRO A 40 29.76 -16.53 5.15
CA PRO A 40 29.53 -15.22 4.57
C PRO A 40 29.54 -15.45 3.05
N ASN A 41 28.40 -15.24 2.40
CA ASN A 41 28.41 -14.88 1.00
C ASN A 41 29.22 -13.59 0.96
N MET A 42 30.55 -13.71 0.84
CA MET A 42 31.42 -12.59 0.58
C MET A 42 30.86 -11.97 -0.69
N ILE A 43 30.23 -10.82 -0.54
CA ILE A 43 30.01 -9.91 -1.63
C ILE A 43 31.42 -9.50 -2.04
N THR A 44 32.06 -10.28 -2.91
CA THR A 44 33.45 -10.04 -3.38
C THR A 44 33.52 -8.77 -4.20
N HIS A 45 32.37 -8.31 -4.70
CA HIS A 45 32.22 -7.11 -5.50
C HIS A 45 31.32 -6.13 -4.78
N THR A 46 31.89 -5.04 -4.27
CA THR A 46 31.12 -3.87 -3.85
C THR A 46 30.28 -3.41 -5.03
N LYS A 47 28.94 -3.46 -4.90
CA LYS A 47 28.04 -2.84 -5.87
C LYS A 47 28.44 -1.36 -5.96
N MET A 48 28.84 -0.89 -7.15
CA MET A 48 29.09 0.54 -7.35
C MET A 48 27.79 1.28 -7.06
N VAL A 49 27.82 2.16 -6.07
CA VAL A 49 26.69 3.02 -5.70
C VAL A 49 26.85 4.30 -6.48
N ASP A 50 25.91 4.57 -7.39
CA ASP A 50 25.82 5.85 -8.09
C ASP A 50 25.03 6.83 -7.23
N GLY A 51 25.73 7.83 -6.68
CA GLY A 51 25.12 8.82 -5.81
C GLY A 51 24.03 9.66 -6.49
N VAL A 52 24.12 9.86 -7.81
CA VAL A 52 23.09 10.62 -8.56
C VAL A 52 21.81 9.79 -8.62
N LEU A 53 21.92 8.52 -9.03
CA LEU A 53 20.76 7.62 -9.11
C LEU A 53 20.09 7.42 -7.76
N GLU A 54 20.86 7.22 -6.68
CA GLU A 54 20.30 7.08 -5.33
C GLU A 54 19.58 8.36 -4.88
N SER A 55 20.15 9.53 -5.19
CA SER A 55 19.50 10.81 -4.87
C SER A 55 18.18 11.01 -5.61
N GLU A 56 18.09 10.59 -6.88
CA GLU A 56 16.87 10.66 -7.67
C GLU A 56 15.80 9.68 -7.16
N ILE A 57 16.20 8.45 -6.83
CA ILE A 57 15.31 7.45 -6.22
C ILE A 57 14.75 7.97 -4.90
N ALA A 58 15.59 8.59 -4.06
CA ALA A 58 15.16 9.18 -2.80
C ALA A 58 14.17 10.34 -3.02
N ARG A 59 14.45 11.23 -3.99
CA ARG A 59 13.56 12.34 -4.35
C ARG A 59 12.19 11.85 -4.79
N ILE A 60 12.13 10.86 -5.67
CA ILE A 60 10.88 10.27 -6.16
C ILE A 60 10.12 9.58 -5.03
N SER A 61 10.84 8.83 -4.18
CA SER A 61 10.25 8.13 -3.04
C SER A 61 9.65 9.08 -2.01
N ASN A 62 10.32 10.21 -1.75
CA ASN A 62 9.80 11.28 -0.89
C ASN A 62 8.52 11.89 -1.46
N TYR A 63 8.50 12.19 -2.77
CA TYR A 63 7.32 12.72 -3.43
C TYR A 63 6.12 11.75 -3.36
N ILE A 64 6.33 10.47 -3.68
CA ILE A 64 5.28 9.43 -3.62
C ILE A 64 4.70 9.30 -2.20
N THR A 65 5.57 9.40 -1.19
CA THR A 65 5.19 9.26 0.23
C THR A 65 4.42 10.49 0.70
N ASN A 66 4.96 11.69 0.47
CA ASN A 66 4.34 12.95 0.90
C ASN A 66 2.97 13.19 0.26
N HIS A 67 2.76 12.70 -0.97
CA HIS A 67 1.51 12.82 -1.71
C HIS A 67 0.63 11.55 -1.66
N PHE A 68 0.98 10.54 -0.86
CA PHE A 68 0.23 9.28 -0.71
C PHE A 68 -0.13 8.58 -2.04
N LEU A 69 0.71 8.73 -3.07
CA LEU A 69 0.41 8.29 -4.45
C LEU A 69 0.50 6.78 -4.62
N ARG A 70 1.19 6.09 -3.71
CA ARG A 70 1.48 4.66 -3.79
C ARG A 70 0.22 3.81 -4.01
N ASN A 71 -0.88 4.15 -3.34
CA ASN A 71 -2.13 3.41 -3.47
C ASN A 71 -2.80 3.62 -4.83
N SER A 72 -2.75 4.85 -5.37
CA SER A 72 -3.27 5.16 -6.70
C SER A 72 -2.48 4.38 -7.76
N MET A 73 -1.15 4.41 -7.66
CA MET A 73 -0.26 3.66 -8.55
C MET A 73 -0.54 2.16 -8.50
N MET A 74 -0.70 1.57 -7.30
CA MET A 74 -1.01 0.13 -7.17
C MET A 74 -2.39 -0.22 -7.74
N LYS A 75 -3.40 0.65 -7.60
CA LYS A 75 -4.72 0.44 -8.22
C LYS A 75 -4.63 0.47 -9.75
N ILE A 76 -3.89 1.41 -10.32
CA ILE A 76 -3.69 1.52 -11.77
C ILE A 76 -2.93 0.28 -12.28
N ALA A 77 -1.86 -0.13 -11.60
CA ALA A 77 -1.00 -1.22 -12.05
C ALA A 77 -1.59 -2.63 -11.86
N HIS A 78 -2.35 -2.86 -10.78
CA HIS A 78 -2.78 -4.21 -10.37
C HIS A 78 -4.29 -4.35 -10.19
N GLY A 79 -5.08 -3.32 -10.53
CA GLY A 79 -6.54 -3.29 -10.40
C GLY A 79 -7.04 -3.25 -8.95
N SER A 80 -6.18 -3.51 -7.97
CA SER A 80 -6.52 -3.48 -6.54
C SER A 80 -5.31 -3.10 -5.69
N ALA A 81 -5.55 -2.36 -4.62
CA ALA A 81 -4.53 -2.05 -3.62
C ALA A 81 -4.92 -2.75 -2.30
N LYS A 82 -4.01 -3.57 -1.73
CA LYS A 82 -4.23 -4.17 -0.41
C LYS A 82 -4.18 -3.07 0.65
N TYR A 83 -5.37 -2.74 1.15
CA TYR A 83 -5.73 -1.48 1.81
C TYR A 83 -5.11 -1.28 3.21
N TRP A 84 -4.80 -2.36 3.93
CA TRP A 84 -4.75 -2.35 5.40
C TRP A 84 -3.62 -1.58 6.08
N ARG A 85 -2.46 -1.35 5.45
CA ARG A 85 -1.31 -0.70 6.15
C ARG A 85 -1.22 0.81 6.00
N TRP A 86 -1.95 1.42 5.07
CA TRP A 86 -1.70 2.82 4.66
C TRP A 86 -2.89 3.77 4.86
N ILE A 87 -4.04 3.28 5.35
CA ILE A 87 -5.23 4.11 5.60
C ILE A 87 -5.05 4.96 6.87
N GLY A 88 -4.47 4.36 7.92
CA GLY A 88 -4.40 4.99 9.25
C GLY A 88 -3.51 6.24 9.32
N ASN A 89 -2.68 6.49 8.32
CA ASN A 89 -1.72 7.60 8.29
C ASN A 89 -1.98 8.59 7.14
N LYS A 90 -3.17 8.58 6.50
CA LYS A 90 -3.49 9.62 5.52
C LYS A 90 -3.73 10.94 6.24
N GLU A 91 -2.89 11.94 5.95
CA GLU A 91 -3.18 13.32 6.32
C GLU A 91 -4.56 13.74 5.80
N LEU A 92 -5.27 14.60 6.55
CA LEU A 92 -6.65 15.01 6.26
C LEU A 92 -6.82 15.54 4.82
N LYS A 93 -5.82 16.23 4.27
CA LYS A 93 -5.84 16.77 2.89
C LYS A 93 -5.95 15.69 1.78
N TYR A 94 -5.63 14.43 2.09
CA TYR A 94 -5.69 13.32 1.13
C TYR A 94 -6.85 12.35 1.43
N GLN A 95 -7.69 12.69 2.41
CA GLN A 95 -8.97 12.01 2.63
C GLN A 95 -9.98 12.64 1.68
N ASN A 96 -10.63 11.82 0.86
CA ASN A 96 -11.71 12.32 0.03
C ASN A 96 -12.89 12.64 0.96
N PRO A 97 -13.44 13.87 0.95
CA PRO A 97 -14.53 14.26 1.82
C PRO A 97 -15.81 13.46 1.56
N LEU A 98 -15.92 12.79 0.41
CA LEU A 98 -17.02 11.91 0.05
C LEU A 98 -16.79 10.46 0.50
N ASP A 99 -15.60 10.11 0.98
CA ASP A 99 -15.32 8.75 1.44
C ASP A 99 -16.26 8.41 2.62
N ASN A 100 -16.87 7.22 2.55
CA ASN A 100 -17.81 6.68 3.54
C ASN A 100 -19.10 7.49 3.77
N LYS A 101 -19.36 8.56 3.01
CA LYS A 101 -20.66 9.23 3.02
C LYS A 101 -21.70 8.39 2.28
N GLN A 102 -22.93 8.37 2.78
CA GLN A 102 -24.03 7.73 2.06
C GLN A 102 -24.43 8.60 0.86
N ILE A 103 -24.80 7.97 -0.26
CA ILE A 103 -25.11 8.65 -1.52
C ILE A 103 -26.19 9.72 -1.33
N HIS A 104 -27.24 9.43 -0.55
CA HIS A 104 -28.32 10.38 -0.30
C HIS A 104 -27.82 11.65 0.40
N THR A 105 -26.91 11.52 1.37
CA THR A 105 -26.32 12.65 2.10
C THR A 105 -25.52 13.55 1.17
N ILE A 106 -24.79 12.96 0.22
CA ILE A 106 -24.04 13.71 -0.81
C ILE A 106 -25.00 14.48 -1.72
N MET A 107 -26.11 13.86 -2.13
CA MET A 107 -27.12 14.51 -2.96
C MET A 107 -27.78 15.69 -2.24
N ASP A 108 -28.13 15.52 -0.96
CA ASP A 108 -28.73 16.59 -0.15
C ASP A 108 -27.78 17.78 0.03
N GLU A 109 -26.48 17.53 0.26
CA GLU A 109 -25.45 18.57 0.32
C GLU A 109 -25.36 19.33 -1.01
N TYR A 110 -25.34 18.60 -2.14
CA TYR A 110 -25.27 19.18 -3.48
C TYR A 110 -26.48 20.07 -3.81
N TYR A 111 -27.70 19.61 -3.54
CA TYR A 111 -28.90 20.41 -3.81
C TYR A 111 -28.97 21.66 -2.94
N LYS A 112 -28.53 21.58 -1.69
CA LYS A 112 -28.41 22.76 -0.81
C LYS A 112 -27.41 23.77 -1.37
N GLU A 113 -26.22 23.33 -1.77
CA GLU A 113 -25.20 24.22 -2.37
C GLU A 113 -25.73 24.95 -3.61
N ILE A 114 -26.43 24.24 -4.51
CA ILE A 114 -27.08 24.85 -5.67
C ILE A 114 -28.09 25.92 -5.26
N GLU A 115 -28.90 25.63 -4.24
CA GLU A 115 -29.91 26.57 -3.75
C GLU A 115 -29.27 27.85 -3.17
N TYR A 116 -28.19 27.71 -2.41
CA TYR A 116 -27.43 28.85 -1.88
C TYR A 116 -26.83 29.71 -3.00
N LEU A 117 -26.17 29.09 -3.99
CA LEU A 117 -25.57 29.81 -5.11
C LEU A 117 -26.61 30.54 -5.96
N ASN A 118 -27.77 29.93 -6.16
CA ASN A 118 -28.89 30.56 -6.87
C ASN A 118 -29.46 31.76 -6.09
N LYS A 119 -29.57 31.65 -4.76
CA LYS A 119 -30.00 32.75 -3.88
C LYS A 119 -28.99 33.90 -3.87
N GLU A 120 -27.69 33.63 -3.82
CA GLU A 120 -26.65 34.66 -3.92
C GLU A 120 -26.66 35.36 -5.28
N ALA A 121 -26.87 34.62 -6.37
CA ALA A 121 -26.97 35.17 -7.71
C ALA A 121 -28.19 36.09 -7.89
N LEU A 122 -29.32 35.78 -7.24
CA LEU A 122 -30.50 36.64 -7.20
C LEU A 122 -30.25 37.91 -6.36
N HIS A 123 -29.68 37.74 -5.17
CA HIS A 123 -29.37 38.87 -4.27
C HIS A 123 -28.33 39.85 -4.85
N SER A 124 -27.41 39.35 -5.68
CA SER A 124 -26.43 40.16 -6.43
C SER A 124 -27.06 40.97 -7.57
N LYS A 125 -28.12 40.43 -8.22
CA LYS A 125 -28.87 41.15 -9.25
C LYS A 125 -29.71 42.27 -8.66
N ASP A 126 -30.38 42.04 -7.53
CA ASP A 126 -31.23 43.05 -6.89
C ASP A 126 -30.45 44.28 -6.41
N LYS A 127 -29.20 44.10 -5.96
CA LYS A 127 -28.29 45.20 -5.62
C LYS A 127 -27.86 46.06 -6.83
N LYS A 128 -27.88 45.51 -8.05
CA LYS A 128 -27.56 46.24 -9.29
C LYS A 128 -28.74 47.08 -9.80
N TYR A 129 -29.98 46.72 -9.48
CA TYR A 129 -31.18 47.43 -9.95
C TYR A 129 -31.69 48.49 -8.96
N ASN A 130 -31.39 48.38 -7.66
CA ASN A 130 -31.80 49.36 -6.63
C ASN A 130 -30.73 50.41 -6.28
N GLY A 131 -29.61 50.44 -7.02
CA GLY A 131 -28.58 51.48 -6.92
C GLY A 131 -28.78 52.58 -7.97
N LYS A 132 -29.86 53.35 -7.87
CA LYS A 132 -30.05 54.65 -8.54
C LYS A 132 -30.70 55.61 -7.57
#